data_AF-R6TYP6-F1
#
_entry.id   AF-R6TYP6-F1
#
_cell.length_a   1.000
_cell.length_b   1.000
_cell.length_c   1.000
_cell.angle_alpha   90.00
_cell.angle_beta   90.00
_cell.angle_gamma   90.00
#
_symmetry.space_group_name_H-M   'P 1'
#
loop_
_entity.id
_entity.type
_entity.pdbx_description
1 polymer ?
#
loop_
_entity_poly.entity_id
_entity_poly.type
_entity_poly.pdbx_seq_one_letter_code
_entity_poly.pdbx_strand_id
1 'polypeptide(L)'
;MRNEVIFDDRGRPDILVVFTPDELKLPDTLKGRKVKEYAISKYPNTMIDGRPYSLPFMPLAVNVNHDEAIRLCEAKGPGWHLITNDEWAALARQSWENDTVPTGNTNSGKSHSHPEQKGTTYQNSYGKTLAGSGPIGWNHDRTAEGVADMVGNVWEHVGGVRFLNGQVQIIPNNEAAAGADQSPDSKEWTAIYTPDGDPVYYNVKDGEIVLQPTAPEGKDYDGVPFCDLHERADMDVPDKLIELGLYPAPGYESEEYFWLDTDGERCVYRGGYWSNGTDAGVFYLGGNRSRSYSRTGIGFRSALVRYSGDSGDLDHLDDDPTSMSGTPDKKARRSPSAESLLGLPTIFPETLADMIRFVIARELTEIYKSAEGVDREKLAIAAYTATEDELKEAVALASILAQLNISTNAMRQAFEQTKLAMTTSITIKKEGDHE
;
A
#
# COMPACT_ATOMS: atom_id res chain seq x y z
N MET A 1 3.39 4.11 -15.82
CA MET A 1 3.72 3.38 -14.58
C MET A 1 4.68 2.23 -14.86
N ARG A 2 5.49 1.82 -13.88
CA ARG A 2 6.36 0.62 -13.93
C ARG A 2 6.62 0.06 -12.54
N ASN A 3 6.90 -1.24 -12.40
CA ASN A 3 7.38 -1.77 -11.12
C ASN A 3 8.89 -1.53 -11.00
N GLU A 4 9.35 -1.14 -9.81
CA GLU A 4 10.77 -0.98 -9.49
C GLU A 4 11.08 -1.59 -8.13
N VAL A 5 12.27 -2.19 -8.00
CA VAL A 5 12.82 -2.61 -6.71
C VAL A 5 13.71 -1.48 -6.21
N ILE A 6 13.31 -0.85 -5.12
CA ILE A 6 14.03 0.27 -4.49
C ILE A 6 14.58 -0.20 -3.16
N PHE A 7 15.79 0.20 -2.83
CA PHE A 7 16.41 -0.14 -1.55
C PHE A 7 16.28 1.03 -0.57
N ASP A 8 15.93 0.74 0.68
CA ASP A 8 15.93 1.73 1.76
C ASP A 8 17.37 2.04 2.24
N ASP A 9 17.51 2.94 3.22
CA ASP A 9 18.83 3.29 3.78
C ASP A 9 19.56 2.11 4.48
N ARG A 10 18.87 0.99 4.73
CA ARG A 10 19.43 -0.26 5.28
C ARG A 10 19.75 -1.28 4.18
N GLY A 11 19.58 -0.91 2.91
CA GLY A 11 19.83 -1.79 1.78
C GLY A 11 18.82 -2.94 1.65
N ARG A 12 17.62 -2.83 2.25
CA ARG A 12 16.55 -3.83 2.09
C ARG A 12 15.61 -3.46 0.94
N PRO A 13 15.14 -4.42 0.15
CA PRO A 13 14.33 -4.16 -1.03
C PRO A 13 12.87 -3.88 -0.70
N ASP A 14 12.29 -2.97 -1.48
CA ASP A 14 10.86 -2.67 -1.58
C ASP A 14 10.42 -2.77 -3.04
N ILE A 15 9.24 -3.34 -3.27
CA ILE A 15 8.61 -3.34 -4.59
C ILE A 15 7.60 -2.20 -4.67
N LEU A 16 7.85 -1.23 -5.54
CA LEU A 16 6.97 -0.08 -5.75
C LEU A 16 6.46 -0.02 -7.19
N VAL A 17 5.31 0.61 -7.36
CA VAL A 17 4.78 1.04 -8.65
C VAL A 17 5.11 2.52 -8.80
N VAL A 18 5.92 2.83 -9.81
CA VAL A 18 6.45 4.16 -10.08
C VAL A 18 5.62 4.85 -11.15
N PHE A 19 5.20 6.08 -10.86
CA PHE A 19 4.40 6.94 -11.71
C PHE A 19 5.09 8.28 -11.94
N THR A 20 4.84 8.92 -13.09
CA THR A 20 5.15 10.34 -13.26
C THR A 20 4.07 11.21 -12.58
N PRO A 21 4.37 12.49 -12.27
CA PRO A 21 3.34 13.43 -11.80
C PRO A 21 2.11 13.48 -12.72
N ASP A 22 2.32 13.51 -14.04
CA ASP A 22 1.24 13.53 -15.04
C ASP A 22 0.37 12.28 -14.99
N GLU A 23 0.97 11.10 -14.79
CA GLU A 23 0.21 9.84 -14.71
C GLU A 23 -0.77 9.85 -13.53
N LEU A 24 -0.35 10.37 -12.36
CA LEU A 24 -1.23 10.48 -11.18
C LEU A 24 -2.06 11.78 -11.16
N LYS A 25 -1.82 12.70 -12.09
CA LYS A 25 -2.35 14.08 -12.05
C LYS A 25 -2.01 14.77 -10.71
N LEU A 26 -0.78 14.56 -10.22
CA LEU A 26 -0.27 15.15 -8.98
C LEU A 26 0.74 16.27 -9.25
N PRO A 27 1.02 17.15 -8.28
CA PRO A 27 1.98 18.23 -8.45
C PRO A 27 3.35 17.74 -8.90
N ASP A 28 3.94 18.46 -9.84
CA ASP A 28 5.29 18.17 -10.34
C ASP A 28 6.39 18.89 -9.55
N THR A 29 6.02 19.56 -8.47
CA THR A 29 6.89 20.35 -7.60
C THR A 29 6.37 20.26 -6.17
N LEU A 30 7.23 19.91 -5.21
CA LEU A 30 6.94 19.89 -3.76
C LEU A 30 8.04 20.63 -3.01
N LYS A 31 7.67 21.49 -2.05
CA LYS A 31 8.60 22.38 -1.32
C LYS A 31 9.61 23.09 -2.24
N GLY A 32 9.15 23.50 -3.43
CA GLY A 32 9.98 24.16 -4.44
C GLY A 32 10.95 23.26 -5.21
N ARG A 33 10.94 21.94 -4.97
CA ARG A 33 11.78 20.96 -5.66
C ARG A 33 10.97 20.22 -6.72
N LYS A 34 11.51 20.12 -7.93
CA LYS A 34 10.87 19.44 -9.04
C LYS A 34 10.77 17.93 -8.78
N VAL A 35 9.56 17.39 -8.76
CA VAL A 35 9.29 15.96 -8.63
C VAL A 35 9.47 15.30 -9.99
N LYS A 36 10.28 14.24 -10.01
CA LYS A 36 10.44 13.37 -11.16
C LYS A 36 9.38 12.27 -11.17
N GLU A 37 9.20 11.61 -10.03
CA GLU A 37 8.38 10.40 -9.90
C GLU A 37 7.79 10.27 -8.50
N TYR A 38 6.58 9.72 -8.43
CA TYR A 38 5.95 9.20 -7.23
C TYR A 38 5.99 7.67 -7.30
N ALA A 39 6.53 7.02 -6.27
CA ALA A 39 6.62 5.57 -6.19
C ALA A 39 5.78 5.07 -5.01
N ILE A 40 4.75 4.29 -5.28
CA ILE A 40 3.82 3.78 -4.26
C ILE A 40 4.15 2.31 -3.99
N SER A 41 4.25 1.91 -2.71
CA SER A 41 4.36 0.50 -2.33
C SER A 41 3.31 -0.34 -3.06
N LYS A 42 3.79 -1.35 -3.81
CA LYS A 42 2.90 -2.21 -4.60
C LYS A 42 1.95 -2.99 -3.70
N TYR A 43 2.45 -3.45 -2.55
CA TYR A 43 1.68 -4.20 -1.56
C TYR A 43 1.60 -3.44 -0.23
N PRO A 44 0.53 -3.64 0.57
CA PRO A 44 0.52 -3.16 1.94
C PRO A 44 1.73 -3.73 2.69
N ASN A 45 2.36 -2.90 3.51
CA ASN A 45 3.71 -3.20 3.99
C ASN A 45 3.72 -4.31 5.04
N THR A 46 4.85 -5.00 5.18
CA THR A 46 5.17 -5.92 6.27
C THR A 46 6.24 -5.32 7.18
N MET A 47 6.31 -5.72 8.45
CA MET A 47 7.34 -5.25 9.38
C MET A 47 8.52 -6.22 9.43
N ILE A 48 9.72 -5.72 9.16
CA ILE A 48 10.99 -6.45 9.28
C ILE A 48 11.96 -5.57 10.06
N ASP A 49 12.52 -6.08 11.17
CA ASP A 49 13.49 -5.38 12.01
C ASP A 49 13.11 -3.92 12.35
N GLY A 50 11.82 -3.71 12.63
CA GLY A 50 11.27 -2.41 12.99
C GLY A 50 11.07 -1.43 11.83
N ARG A 51 11.13 -1.89 10.57
CA ARG A 51 10.83 -1.08 9.39
C ARG A 51 9.77 -1.70 8.47
N PRO A 52 9.00 -0.87 7.74
CA PRO A 52 7.99 -1.35 6.82
C PRO A 52 8.55 -1.62 5.42
N TYR A 53 8.21 -2.76 4.83
CA TYR A 53 8.64 -3.16 3.48
C TYR A 53 7.48 -3.62 2.61
N SER A 54 7.46 -3.22 1.34
CA SER A 54 6.49 -3.68 0.36
C SER A 54 6.96 -4.96 -0.32
N LEU A 55 6.57 -6.10 0.25
CA LEU A 55 6.98 -7.42 -0.21
C LEU A 55 5.76 -8.32 -0.48
N PRO A 56 5.77 -9.10 -1.56
CA PRO A 56 4.68 -10.02 -1.87
C PRO A 56 4.69 -11.20 -0.91
N PHE A 57 3.52 -11.80 -0.69
CA PHE A 57 3.33 -12.98 0.15
C PHE A 57 3.86 -12.84 1.58
N MET A 58 3.83 -11.63 2.13
CA MET A 58 4.17 -11.35 3.52
C MET A 58 2.93 -10.99 4.36
N PRO A 59 2.92 -11.28 5.66
CA PRO A 59 1.88 -10.81 6.57
C PRO A 59 1.98 -9.30 6.70
N LEU A 60 0.82 -8.67 6.84
CA LEU A 60 0.70 -7.22 6.85
C LEU A 60 1.15 -6.62 8.18
N ALA A 61 1.79 -5.46 8.12
CA ALA A 61 2.03 -4.58 9.24
C ALA A 61 0.68 -4.04 9.73
N VAL A 62 0.33 -4.36 10.97
CA VAL A 62 -0.93 -3.94 11.61
C VAL A 62 -0.68 -3.59 13.09
N ASN A 63 -1.72 -3.15 13.80
CA ASN A 63 -1.61 -2.65 15.17
C ASN A 63 -0.70 -1.43 15.29
N VAL A 64 -0.86 -0.52 14.33
CA VAL A 64 -0.08 0.70 14.21
C VAL A 64 -1.02 1.90 14.27
N ASN A 65 -0.65 2.92 15.03
CA ASN A 65 -1.37 4.17 15.07
C ASN A 65 -0.88 5.12 13.95
N HIS A 66 -1.56 6.24 13.74
CA HIS A 66 -1.28 7.12 12.60
C HIS A 66 0.13 7.72 12.64
N ASP A 67 0.55 8.20 13.81
CA ASP A 67 1.87 8.82 14.01
C ASP A 67 3.01 7.78 13.86
N GLU A 68 2.77 6.55 14.30
CA GLU A 68 3.69 5.44 14.08
C GLU A 68 3.81 5.10 12.59
N ALA A 69 2.71 5.07 11.84
CA ALA A 69 2.74 4.78 10.40
C ALA A 69 3.57 5.81 9.63
N ILE A 70 3.40 7.11 9.92
CA ILE A 70 4.22 8.20 9.36
C ILE A 70 5.69 7.98 9.70
N ARG A 71 6.01 7.88 11.00
CA ARG A 71 7.39 7.75 11.48
C ARG A 71 8.10 6.52 10.93
N LEU A 72 7.40 5.39 10.81
CA LEU A 72 7.96 4.13 10.30
C LEU A 72 8.30 4.23 8.81
N CYS A 73 7.47 4.90 8.02
CA CYS A 73 7.74 5.11 6.60
C CYS A 73 8.89 6.09 6.38
N GLU A 74 8.89 7.23 7.08
CA GLU A 74 9.94 8.25 6.98
C GLU A 74 11.31 7.72 7.46
N ALA A 75 11.31 6.79 8.41
CA ALA A 75 12.54 6.16 8.91
C ALA A 75 13.30 5.32 7.86
N LYS A 76 12.75 5.13 6.65
CA LYS A 76 13.40 4.43 5.52
C LYS A 76 14.41 5.30 4.77
N GLY A 77 14.34 6.62 4.95
CA GLY A 77 15.26 7.59 4.37
C GLY A 77 14.55 8.76 3.68
N PRO A 78 15.31 9.74 3.17
CA PRO A 78 14.75 10.92 2.51
C PRO A 78 13.78 10.59 1.38
N GLY A 79 12.64 11.29 1.34
CA GLY A 79 11.59 11.12 0.35
C GLY A 79 10.61 9.98 0.64
N TRP A 80 10.95 9.04 1.52
CA TRP A 80 9.99 8.02 1.99
C TRP A 80 8.96 8.65 2.92
N HIS A 81 7.71 8.26 2.77
CA HIS A 81 6.58 8.79 3.52
C HIS A 81 5.45 7.75 3.61
N LEU A 82 4.51 7.96 4.53
CA LEU A 82 3.23 7.25 4.50
C LEU A 82 2.47 7.69 3.25
N ILE A 83 1.89 6.76 2.49
CA ILE A 83 1.06 7.12 1.31
C ILE A 83 0.11 8.25 1.66
N THR A 84 0.05 9.27 0.82
CA THR A 84 -0.81 10.42 1.08
C THR A 84 -2.23 10.17 0.58
N ASN A 85 -3.17 10.97 1.06
CA ASN A 85 -4.53 10.95 0.56
C ASN A 85 -4.62 11.33 -0.92
N ASP A 86 -3.81 12.30 -1.37
CA ASP A 86 -3.72 12.71 -2.77
C ASP A 86 -3.28 11.53 -3.66
N GLU A 87 -2.27 10.77 -3.23
CA GLU A 87 -1.79 9.58 -3.93
C GLU A 87 -2.82 8.44 -3.94
N TRP A 88 -3.45 8.17 -2.80
CA TRP A 88 -4.52 7.17 -2.72
C TRP A 88 -5.70 7.55 -3.63
N ALA A 89 -6.15 8.80 -3.57
CA ALA A 89 -7.27 9.29 -4.37
C ALA A 89 -6.93 9.30 -5.87
N ALA A 90 -5.68 9.60 -6.24
CA ALA A 90 -5.25 9.50 -7.64
C ALA A 90 -5.38 8.06 -8.18
N LEU A 91 -4.93 7.06 -7.42
CA LEU A 91 -5.08 5.65 -7.79
C LEU A 91 -6.56 5.22 -7.82
N ALA A 92 -7.35 5.62 -6.83
CA ALA A 92 -8.79 5.34 -6.79
C ALA A 92 -9.55 5.92 -7.99
N ARG A 93 -9.23 7.15 -8.39
CA ARG A 93 -9.78 7.78 -9.60
C ARG A 93 -9.35 7.05 -10.86
N GLN A 94 -8.08 6.64 -10.99
CA GLN A 94 -7.65 5.83 -12.13
C GLN A 94 -8.42 4.50 -12.21
N SER A 95 -8.68 3.85 -11.08
CA SER A 95 -9.50 2.64 -11.03
C SER A 95 -10.91 2.87 -11.53
N TRP A 96 -11.53 3.99 -11.15
CA TRP A 96 -12.87 4.33 -11.62
C TRP A 96 -12.91 4.76 -13.09
N GLU A 97 -12.08 5.74 -13.48
CA GLU A 97 -12.03 6.30 -14.84
C GLU A 97 -11.73 5.23 -15.91
N ASN A 98 -11.01 4.18 -15.54
CA ASN A 98 -10.62 3.09 -16.46
C ASN A 98 -11.49 1.81 -16.33
N ASP A 99 -12.57 1.83 -15.55
CA ASP A 99 -13.44 0.66 -15.30
C ASP A 99 -12.68 -0.55 -14.72
N THR A 100 -11.73 -0.26 -13.83
CA THR A 100 -10.83 -1.24 -13.20
C THR A 100 -10.94 -1.28 -11.68
N VAL A 101 -11.99 -0.70 -11.09
CA VAL A 101 -12.27 -0.73 -9.63
C VAL A 101 -11.98 -2.13 -9.08
N PRO A 102 -10.97 -2.27 -8.19
CA PRO A 102 -10.53 -3.56 -7.74
C PRO A 102 -11.56 -4.19 -6.81
N THR A 103 -11.64 -5.52 -6.87
CA THR A 103 -12.20 -6.31 -5.78
C THR A 103 -11.12 -6.51 -4.70
N GLY A 104 -11.39 -7.30 -3.67
CA GLY A 104 -10.39 -7.46 -2.62
C GLY A 104 -10.73 -8.54 -1.61
N ASN A 105 -9.88 -8.70 -0.60
CA ASN A 105 -10.22 -9.52 0.55
C ASN A 105 -11.23 -8.78 1.43
N THR A 106 -12.52 -8.90 1.15
CA THR A 106 -13.58 -8.22 1.92
C THR A 106 -14.48 -9.20 2.68
N ASN A 107 -14.16 -10.50 2.64
CA ASN A 107 -14.89 -11.56 3.31
C ASN A 107 -13.98 -12.72 3.78
N SER A 108 -13.06 -12.42 4.70
CA SER A 108 -12.23 -13.37 5.44
C SER A 108 -11.43 -14.34 4.56
N GLY A 109 -10.58 -13.78 3.71
CA GLY A 109 -9.70 -14.52 2.80
C GLY A 109 -10.11 -14.46 1.34
N LYS A 110 -11.27 -13.87 1.04
CA LYS A 110 -11.89 -13.85 -0.29
C LYS A 110 -12.68 -12.57 -0.52
N SER A 111 -13.05 -12.33 -1.78
CA SER A 111 -13.98 -11.27 -2.13
C SER A 111 -15.41 -11.62 -1.73
N HIS A 112 -16.17 -10.62 -1.28
CA HIS A 112 -17.60 -10.77 -1.00
C HIS A 112 -18.42 -10.88 -2.30
N SER A 113 -18.08 -10.08 -3.31
CA SER A 113 -18.78 -10.02 -4.61
C SER A 113 -18.32 -11.12 -5.56
N HIS A 114 -17.11 -11.64 -5.37
CA HIS A 114 -16.49 -12.68 -6.20
C HIS A 114 -15.89 -13.78 -5.30
N PRO A 115 -16.71 -14.65 -4.67
CA PRO A 115 -16.24 -15.62 -3.66
C PRO A 115 -15.21 -16.65 -4.16
N GLU A 116 -15.09 -16.83 -5.46
CA GLU A 116 -14.07 -17.62 -6.14
C GLU A 116 -12.68 -16.97 -6.08
N GLN A 117 -12.62 -15.65 -5.94
CA GLN A 117 -11.39 -14.89 -5.76
C GLN A 117 -10.94 -14.96 -4.31
N LYS A 118 -9.80 -15.61 -4.08
CA LYS A 118 -9.24 -15.88 -2.75
C LYS A 118 -7.78 -15.51 -2.73
N GLY A 119 -7.34 -14.98 -1.59
CA GLY A 119 -5.92 -14.84 -1.27
C GLY A 119 -5.49 -15.95 -0.31
N THR A 120 -4.19 -15.99 -0.02
CA THR A 120 -3.60 -16.97 0.89
C THR A 120 -3.68 -16.46 2.31
N THR A 121 -4.49 -17.10 3.14
CA THR A 121 -4.55 -16.83 4.59
C THR A 121 -3.39 -17.51 5.33
N TYR A 122 -3.15 -17.12 6.57
CA TYR A 122 -2.10 -17.69 7.43
C TYR A 122 -2.62 -17.92 8.84
N GLN A 123 -1.87 -18.71 9.63
CA GLN A 123 -2.28 -19.01 11.01
C GLN A 123 -2.45 -17.71 11.81
N ASN A 124 -3.55 -17.60 12.55
CA ASN A 124 -3.91 -16.41 13.33
C ASN A 124 -4.08 -15.13 12.49
N SER A 125 -4.34 -15.24 11.18
CA SER A 125 -4.57 -14.05 10.33
C SER A 125 -5.91 -13.38 10.59
N TYR A 126 -6.86 -14.07 11.25
CA TYR A 126 -8.23 -13.63 11.45
C TYR A 126 -8.98 -13.28 10.16
N GLY A 127 -8.61 -13.89 9.03
CA GLY A 127 -9.19 -13.57 7.72
C GLY A 127 -8.34 -12.65 6.86
N LYS A 128 -7.23 -12.10 7.38
CA LYS A 128 -6.20 -11.46 6.56
C LYS A 128 -5.59 -12.45 5.58
N THR A 129 -5.22 -11.92 4.42
CA THR A 129 -4.42 -12.59 3.41
C THR A 129 -3.03 -11.99 3.40
N LEU A 130 -2.06 -12.75 2.91
CA LEU A 130 -0.73 -12.17 2.66
C LEU A 130 -0.84 -11.10 1.57
N ALA A 131 0.03 -10.11 1.67
CA ALA A 131 0.22 -9.05 0.68
C ALA A 131 0.29 -9.60 -0.75
N GLY A 132 -0.62 -9.17 -1.62
CA GLY A 132 -0.63 -9.49 -3.04
C GLY A 132 -0.91 -10.95 -3.40
N SER A 133 -1.44 -11.74 -2.47
CA SER A 133 -1.73 -13.17 -2.72
C SER A 133 -3.06 -13.42 -3.43
N GLY A 134 -3.91 -12.39 -3.55
CA GLY A 134 -5.15 -12.46 -4.32
C GLY A 134 -4.95 -12.38 -5.83
N PRO A 135 -6.01 -12.55 -6.63
CA PRO A 135 -5.92 -12.42 -8.06
C PRO A 135 -5.61 -10.98 -8.50
N ILE A 136 -5.07 -10.80 -9.72
CA ILE A 136 -4.90 -9.50 -10.41
C ILE A 136 -6.14 -8.58 -10.35
N GLY A 137 -7.36 -9.13 -10.25
CA GLY A 137 -8.57 -8.34 -10.03
C GLY A 137 -8.61 -7.55 -8.72
N TRP A 138 -7.64 -7.76 -7.82
CA TRP A 138 -7.42 -7.02 -6.57
C TRP A 138 -6.38 -5.90 -6.71
N ASN A 139 -5.77 -5.77 -7.90
CA ASN A 139 -4.88 -4.66 -8.22
C ASN A 139 -5.69 -3.51 -8.81
N HIS A 140 -5.31 -2.27 -8.47
CA HIS A 140 -6.08 -1.05 -8.75
C HIS A 140 -6.44 -0.83 -10.24
N ASP A 141 -5.65 -1.38 -11.14
CA ASP A 141 -5.79 -1.26 -12.60
C ASP A 141 -6.10 -2.61 -13.26
N ARG A 142 -6.29 -3.67 -12.47
CA ARG A 142 -6.44 -5.06 -12.91
C ARG A 142 -5.32 -5.53 -13.84
N THR A 143 -4.10 -5.01 -13.67
CA THR A 143 -2.87 -5.53 -14.31
C THR A 143 -1.96 -6.19 -13.28
N ALA A 144 -0.95 -6.92 -13.78
CA ALA A 144 0.03 -7.55 -12.90
C ALA A 144 0.98 -6.51 -12.28
N GLU A 145 1.10 -5.34 -12.91
CA GLU A 145 1.93 -4.20 -12.52
C GLU A 145 1.25 -3.31 -11.47
N GLY A 146 -0.07 -3.31 -11.41
CA GLY A 146 -0.81 -2.46 -10.49
C GLY A 146 -0.46 -2.61 -9.00
N VAL A 147 -0.85 -1.56 -8.28
CA VAL A 147 -0.87 -1.51 -6.82
C VAL A 147 -1.95 -2.48 -6.31
N ALA A 148 -1.57 -3.41 -5.44
CA ALA A 148 -2.39 -4.49 -4.94
C ALA A 148 -3.08 -4.15 -3.61
N ASP A 149 -4.15 -4.90 -3.32
CA ASP A 149 -4.85 -4.93 -2.02
C ASP A 149 -5.27 -3.53 -1.50
N MET A 150 -5.65 -2.60 -2.39
CA MET A 150 -6.23 -1.31 -1.96
C MET A 150 -7.65 -1.46 -1.41
N VAL A 151 -8.29 -2.61 -1.65
CA VAL A 151 -9.65 -2.92 -1.20
C VAL A 151 -9.61 -4.11 -0.26
N GLY A 152 -10.13 -3.91 0.95
CA GLY A 152 -10.14 -4.94 1.98
C GLY A 152 -8.73 -5.33 2.44
N ASN A 153 -8.62 -6.57 2.91
CA ASN A 153 -7.49 -7.08 3.68
C ASN A 153 -7.33 -6.28 4.97
N VAL A 154 -6.73 -5.09 4.97
CA VAL A 154 -6.68 -4.19 6.14
C VAL A 154 -6.97 -2.77 5.71
N TRP A 155 -7.57 -1.99 6.62
CA TRP A 155 -7.59 -0.55 6.49
C TRP A 155 -6.16 -0.02 6.42
N GLU A 156 -5.94 1.06 5.68
CA GLU A 156 -4.63 1.69 5.59
C GLU A 156 -4.69 3.16 5.96
N HIS A 157 -3.85 3.57 6.92
CA HIS A 157 -3.64 4.98 7.21
C HIS A 157 -3.18 5.71 5.95
N VAL A 158 -3.71 6.91 5.73
CA VAL A 158 -3.25 7.84 4.69
C VAL A 158 -2.89 9.18 5.30
N GLY A 159 -1.77 9.77 4.87
CA GLY A 159 -1.31 11.09 5.34
C GLY A 159 -1.98 12.25 4.59
N GLY A 160 -1.75 13.48 5.07
CA GLY A 160 -2.12 14.71 4.36
C GLY A 160 -3.59 15.11 4.43
N VAL A 161 -4.43 14.37 5.15
CA VAL A 161 -5.84 14.70 5.41
C VAL A 161 -6.21 14.40 6.86
N ARG A 162 -7.06 15.24 7.45
CA ARG A 162 -7.72 15.00 8.74
C ARG A 162 -9.07 15.68 8.83
N PHE A 163 -9.84 15.31 9.83
CA PHE A 163 -11.02 16.06 10.27
C PHE A 163 -10.79 16.60 11.67
N LEU A 164 -11.09 17.88 11.89
CA LEU A 164 -11.03 18.51 13.21
C LEU A 164 -12.40 19.07 13.57
N ASN A 165 -13.11 18.38 14.46
CA ASN A 165 -14.50 18.67 14.80
C ASN A 165 -15.41 18.77 13.56
N GLY A 166 -15.27 17.82 12.63
CA GLY A 166 -16.00 17.82 11.35
C GLY A 166 -15.46 18.78 10.28
N GLN A 167 -14.55 19.71 10.61
CA GLN A 167 -13.87 20.52 9.58
C GLN A 167 -12.87 19.65 8.82
N VAL A 168 -13.02 19.56 7.50
CA VAL A 168 -12.02 18.88 6.67
C VAL A 168 -10.77 19.75 6.52
N GLN A 169 -9.62 19.18 6.80
CA GLN A 169 -8.32 19.83 6.70
C GLN A 169 -7.35 18.96 5.93
N ILE A 170 -6.50 19.61 5.14
CA ILE A 170 -5.51 18.97 4.28
C ILE A 170 -4.15 19.61 4.47
N ILE A 171 -3.11 18.89 4.08
CA ILE A 171 -1.81 19.48 3.77
C ILE A 171 -1.81 19.77 2.26
N PRO A 172 -1.79 21.05 1.83
CA PRO A 172 -1.94 21.40 0.43
C PRO A 172 -0.88 20.79 -0.48
N ASN A 173 -1.18 20.69 -1.77
CA ASN A 173 -0.25 20.32 -2.85
C ASN A 173 0.49 18.99 -2.63
N ASN A 174 -0.08 18.03 -1.90
CA ASN A 174 0.59 16.79 -1.55
C ASN A 174 1.91 17.00 -0.77
N GLU A 175 2.07 18.11 -0.04
CA GLU A 175 3.31 18.41 0.70
C GLU A 175 3.57 17.43 1.87
N ALA A 176 2.57 16.63 2.23
CA ALA A 176 2.73 15.49 3.13
C ALA A 176 3.76 14.46 2.59
N ALA A 177 3.85 14.29 1.26
CA ALA A 177 4.87 13.45 0.62
C ALA A 177 6.29 14.01 0.76
N ALA A 178 6.41 15.30 1.05
CA ALA A 178 7.67 16.01 1.26
C ALA A 178 7.96 16.28 2.75
N GLY A 179 7.36 15.51 3.66
CA GLY A 179 7.60 15.59 5.09
C GLY A 179 7.06 16.88 5.73
N ALA A 180 5.92 17.39 5.27
CA ALA A 180 5.18 18.42 6.02
C ALA A 180 4.74 17.87 7.38
N ASP A 181 4.75 18.71 8.41
CA ASP A 181 4.36 18.31 9.77
C ASP A 181 2.87 17.98 9.84
N GLN A 182 2.55 16.75 10.23
CA GLN A 182 1.18 16.23 10.38
C GLN A 182 0.74 16.12 11.86
N SER A 183 1.52 16.69 12.78
CA SER A 183 1.17 16.75 14.20
C SER A 183 -0.14 17.51 14.46
N PRO A 184 -0.80 17.33 15.62
CA PRO A 184 -2.11 17.93 15.88
C PRO A 184 -2.08 19.47 15.80
N ASP A 185 -0.98 20.07 16.29
CA ASP A 185 -0.82 21.51 16.41
C ASP A 185 -0.11 22.16 15.20
N SER A 186 0.23 21.36 14.19
CA SER A 186 0.91 21.80 12.98
C SER A 186 0.15 22.94 12.29
N LYS A 187 0.91 23.88 11.72
CA LYS A 187 0.40 25.01 10.93
C LYS A 187 0.30 24.71 9.44
N GLU A 188 0.74 23.53 9.02
CA GLU A 188 0.62 23.06 7.63
C GLU A 188 -0.82 22.67 7.28
N TRP A 189 -1.64 22.33 8.29
CA TRP A 189 -3.05 22.00 8.11
C TRP A 189 -3.85 23.22 7.65
N THR A 190 -4.52 23.07 6.52
CA THR A 190 -5.38 24.10 5.92
C THR A 190 -6.78 23.53 5.68
N ALA A 191 -7.83 24.28 6.01
CA ALA A 191 -9.19 23.88 5.68
C ALA A 191 -9.43 23.87 4.16
N ILE A 192 -10.38 23.07 3.68
CA ILE A 192 -10.92 23.24 2.33
C ILE A 192 -12.02 24.31 2.39
N TYR A 193 -12.03 25.19 1.40
CA TYR A 193 -12.96 26.32 1.34
C TYR A 193 -13.91 26.19 0.15
N THR A 194 -15.13 26.69 0.31
CA THR A 194 -16.09 26.93 -0.76
C THR A 194 -15.58 28.00 -1.73
N PRO A 195 -16.16 28.13 -2.94
CA PRO A 195 -15.84 29.25 -3.84
C PRO A 195 -15.99 30.63 -3.21
N ASP A 196 -16.90 30.78 -2.24
CA ASP A 196 -17.15 32.01 -1.50
C ASP A 196 -16.15 32.26 -0.35
N GLY A 197 -15.25 31.31 -0.09
CA GLY A 197 -14.20 31.42 0.92
C GLY A 197 -14.61 30.94 2.32
N ASP A 198 -15.72 30.23 2.44
CA ASP A 198 -16.15 29.63 3.71
C ASP A 198 -15.54 28.24 3.91
N PRO A 199 -15.09 27.88 5.12
CA PRO A 199 -14.55 26.55 5.39
C PRO A 199 -15.64 25.46 5.32
N VAL A 200 -15.28 24.30 4.80
CA VAL A 200 -16.21 23.16 4.73
C VAL A 200 -16.18 22.32 6.01
N TYR A 201 -17.37 22.02 6.51
CA TYR A 201 -17.60 21.06 7.59
C TYR A 201 -18.51 19.94 7.12
N TYR A 202 -18.28 18.74 7.66
CA TYR A 202 -19.21 17.62 7.59
C TYR A 202 -20.03 17.63 8.87
N ASN A 203 -21.34 17.85 8.74
CA ASN A 203 -22.29 17.75 9.82
C ASN A 203 -22.84 16.32 9.85
N VAL A 204 -22.58 15.60 10.93
CA VAL A 204 -23.08 14.24 11.14
C VAL A 204 -24.28 14.33 12.08
N LYS A 205 -25.43 13.81 11.65
CA LYS A 205 -26.66 13.83 12.45
C LYS A 205 -27.70 12.86 11.91
N ASP A 206 -28.33 12.09 12.80
CA ASP A 206 -29.54 11.29 12.51
C ASP A 206 -29.43 10.36 11.27
N GLY A 207 -28.27 9.70 11.05
CA GLY A 207 -28.06 8.84 9.88
C GLY A 207 -27.63 9.56 8.61
N GLU A 208 -27.34 10.86 8.68
CA GLU A 208 -26.94 11.69 7.54
C GLU A 208 -25.57 12.33 7.78
N ILE A 209 -24.85 12.56 6.67
CA ILE A 209 -23.62 13.35 6.65
C ILE A 209 -23.77 14.43 5.58
N VAL A 210 -23.87 15.68 6.04
CA VAL A 210 -24.19 16.84 5.19
C VAL A 210 -23.04 17.84 5.19
N LEU A 211 -22.57 18.26 4.03
CA LEU A 211 -21.61 19.36 3.93
C LEU A 211 -22.28 20.71 4.26
N GLN A 212 -21.57 21.56 4.99
CA GLN A 212 -22.02 22.91 5.31
C GLN A 212 -20.85 23.92 5.47
N PRO A 213 -21.08 25.23 5.19
CA PRO A 213 -20.03 26.26 5.24
C PRO A 213 -19.77 26.81 6.64
N THR A 214 -20.39 26.25 7.68
CA THR A 214 -20.25 26.71 9.07
C THR A 214 -20.10 25.55 10.03
N ALA A 215 -19.45 25.80 11.16
CA ALA A 215 -19.27 24.78 12.19
C ALA A 215 -20.64 24.25 12.68
N PRO A 216 -20.84 22.92 12.74
CA PRO A 216 -22.06 22.34 13.30
C PRO A 216 -22.26 22.72 14.77
N GLU A 217 -23.52 22.91 15.19
CA GLU A 217 -23.86 23.18 16.59
C GLU A 217 -23.67 21.94 17.49
N GLY A 218 -23.78 20.75 16.90
CA GLY A 218 -23.65 19.46 17.57
C GLY A 218 -22.44 18.67 17.07
N LYS A 219 -22.14 17.58 17.79
CA LYS A 219 -21.14 16.60 17.42
C LYS A 219 -21.77 15.23 17.51
N ASP A 220 -21.51 14.41 16.50
CA ASP A 220 -22.03 13.05 16.41
C ASP A 220 -21.06 12.16 15.62
N TYR A 221 -21.37 10.86 15.59
CA TYR A 221 -20.67 9.83 14.85
C TYR A 221 -21.67 8.96 14.09
N ASP A 222 -21.45 8.85 12.78
CA ASP A 222 -22.25 7.98 11.92
C ASP A 222 -21.49 7.62 10.64
N GLY A 223 -22.12 6.82 9.79
CA GLY A 223 -21.63 6.49 8.45
C GLY A 223 -22.75 6.34 7.45
N VAL A 224 -22.48 6.76 6.22
CA VAL A 224 -23.40 6.66 5.08
C VAL A 224 -22.68 6.02 3.90
N PRO A 225 -23.40 5.45 2.91
CA PRO A 225 -22.82 5.21 1.61
C PRO A 225 -22.14 6.48 1.08
N PHE A 226 -20.99 6.35 0.44
CA PHE A 226 -20.19 7.47 -0.05
C PHE A 226 -20.96 8.33 -1.05
N CYS A 227 -21.81 7.70 -1.87
CA CYS A 227 -22.70 8.37 -2.81
C CYS A 227 -23.93 9.04 -2.15
N ASP A 228 -24.17 8.81 -0.85
CA ASP A 228 -25.26 9.43 -0.09
C ASP A 228 -24.79 10.70 0.66
N LEU A 229 -23.49 11.02 0.59
CA LEU A 229 -22.99 12.33 0.97
C LEU A 229 -23.70 13.39 0.14
N HIS A 230 -24.19 14.43 0.81
CA HIS A 230 -24.84 15.55 0.14
C HIS A 230 -24.50 16.85 0.84
N GLU A 231 -24.73 17.95 0.15
CA GLU A 231 -24.47 19.30 0.61
C GLU A 231 -25.75 20.01 1.03
N ARG A 232 -25.61 21.04 1.86
CA ARG A 232 -26.72 21.98 2.03
C ARG A 232 -27.07 22.64 0.70
N ALA A 233 -28.36 22.88 0.50
CA ALA A 233 -28.89 23.48 -0.72
C ALA A 233 -28.33 24.88 -1.07
N ASP A 234 -27.66 25.55 -0.14
CA ASP A 234 -27.07 26.88 -0.29
C ASP A 234 -25.54 26.88 -0.41
N MET A 235 -24.92 25.74 -0.71
CA MET A 235 -23.49 25.66 -1.00
C MET A 235 -23.17 24.85 -2.25
N ASP A 236 -22.08 25.22 -2.91
CA ASP A 236 -21.46 24.41 -3.94
C ASP A 236 -20.37 23.53 -3.31
N VAL A 237 -20.29 22.27 -3.76
CA VAL A 237 -19.24 21.33 -3.35
C VAL A 237 -17.90 21.74 -4.00
N PRO A 238 -16.83 21.99 -3.23
CA PRO A 238 -15.53 22.26 -3.82
C PRO A 238 -14.99 21.06 -4.60
N ASP A 239 -14.50 21.31 -5.83
CA ASP A 239 -13.85 20.29 -6.67
C ASP A 239 -12.73 19.55 -5.93
N LYS A 240 -12.06 20.23 -4.99
CA LYS A 240 -10.99 19.62 -4.18
C LYS A 240 -11.48 18.45 -3.33
N LEU A 241 -12.74 18.44 -2.87
CA LEU A 241 -13.30 17.29 -2.16
C LEU A 241 -13.47 16.08 -3.08
N ILE A 242 -13.92 16.32 -4.32
CA ILE A 242 -14.05 15.27 -5.33
C ILE A 242 -12.67 14.75 -5.73
N GLU A 243 -11.72 15.65 -5.97
CA GLU A 243 -10.32 15.31 -6.25
C GLU A 243 -9.78 14.40 -5.14
N LEU A 244 -9.93 14.77 -3.87
CA LEU A 244 -9.38 14.00 -2.75
C LEU A 244 -10.19 12.75 -2.39
N GLY A 245 -11.24 12.42 -3.14
CA GLY A 245 -12.13 11.28 -2.83
C GLY A 245 -12.79 11.43 -1.47
N LEU A 246 -13.19 12.66 -1.12
CA LEU A 246 -13.90 13.04 0.10
C LEU A 246 -15.36 13.42 -0.18
N TYR A 247 -15.74 13.48 -1.45
CA TYR A 247 -17.12 13.61 -1.94
C TYR A 247 -17.22 12.88 -3.28
N PRO A 248 -18.36 12.24 -3.62
CA PRO A 248 -18.50 11.46 -4.86
C PRO A 248 -18.34 12.34 -6.10
N ALA A 249 -17.61 11.82 -7.09
CA ALA A 249 -17.58 12.46 -8.40
C ALA A 249 -18.93 12.30 -9.11
N PRO A 250 -19.35 13.25 -9.96
CA PRO A 250 -20.59 13.12 -10.72
C PRO A 250 -20.63 11.82 -11.54
N GLY A 251 -21.68 11.03 -11.35
CA GLY A 251 -21.86 9.75 -12.03
C GLY A 251 -21.06 8.57 -11.44
N TYR A 252 -20.35 8.77 -10.32
CA TYR A 252 -19.79 7.67 -9.54
C TYR A 252 -20.92 6.98 -8.75
N GLU A 253 -21.05 5.67 -8.93
CA GLU A 253 -22.01 4.84 -8.21
C GLU A 253 -21.27 3.76 -7.43
N SER A 254 -21.53 3.66 -6.14
CA SER A 254 -20.90 2.68 -5.26
C SER A 254 -21.67 2.50 -3.95
N GLU A 255 -21.53 1.32 -3.34
CA GLU A 255 -22.01 1.03 -1.98
C GLU A 255 -20.90 1.21 -0.92
N GLU A 256 -19.70 1.65 -1.34
CA GLU A 256 -18.61 1.98 -0.43
C GLU A 256 -19.05 3.02 0.60
N TYR A 257 -18.58 2.93 1.84
CA TYR A 257 -19.07 3.80 2.91
C TYR A 257 -18.20 5.05 3.17
N PHE A 258 -18.71 5.94 4.00
CA PHE A 258 -17.99 7.07 4.56
C PHE A 258 -18.38 7.21 6.03
N TRP A 259 -17.45 6.87 6.93
CA TRP A 259 -17.65 6.99 8.38
C TRP A 259 -16.94 8.20 8.92
N LEU A 260 -17.63 9.01 9.72
CA LEU A 260 -17.05 10.20 10.34
C LEU A 260 -17.53 10.39 11.77
N ASP A 261 -16.58 10.71 12.64
CA ASP A 261 -16.85 11.21 13.99
C ASP A 261 -16.45 12.70 14.02
N THR A 262 -17.38 13.56 14.43
CA THR A 262 -17.18 15.02 14.43
C THR A 262 -16.75 15.58 15.79
N ASP A 263 -16.36 14.72 16.74
CA ASP A 263 -15.81 15.14 18.02
C ASP A 263 -14.28 14.97 18.09
N GLY A 264 -13.56 16.08 17.97
CA GLY A 264 -12.10 16.12 18.06
C GLY A 264 -11.40 15.84 16.74
N GLU A 265 -10.13 15.43 16.81
CA GLU A 265 -9.31 15.13 15.64
C GLU A 265 -9.48 13.67 15.20
N ARG A 266 -9.72 13.48 13.91
CA ARG A 266 -9.82 12.19 13.25
C ARG A 266 -8.86 12.10 12.07
N CYS A 267 -7.94 11.15 12.16
CA CYS A 267 -7.07 10.76 11.04
C CYS A 267 -7.81 9.77 10.15
N VAL A 268 -7.40 9.70 8.88
CA VAL A 268 -8.10 8.91 7.86
C VAL A 268 -7.40 7.59 7.62
N TYR A 269 -8.20 6.54 7.47
CA TYR A 269 -7.80 5.29 6.84
C TYR A 269 -8.76 4.91 5.71
N ARG A 270 -8.24 4.23 4.69
CA ARG A 270 -8.93 3.93 3.43
C ARG A 270 -8.99 2.42 3.13
N GLY A 271 -9.89 2.01 2.24
CA GLY A 271 -9.90 0.68 1.61
C GLY A 271 -10.74 -0.42 2.30
N GLY A 272 -10.91 -0.35 3.61
CA GLY A 272 -11.61 -1.37 4.40
C GLY A 272 -10.74 -2.58 4.77
N TYR A 273 -11.29 -3.48 5.58
CA TYR A 273 -10.62 -4.73 5.99
C TYR A 273 -11.45 -5.97 5.64
N TRP A 274 -10.88 -7.15 5.93
CA TRP A 274 -11.41 -8.48 5.54
C TRP A 274 -12.84 -8.79 5.94
N SER A 275 -13.53 -7.98 6.75
CA SER A 275 -14.92 -8.25 7.16
C SER A 275 -15.91 -7.16 6.82
N ASN A 276 -15.54 -6.20 5.98
CA ASN A 276 -16.44 -5.09 5.62
C ASN A 276 -17.48 -5.45 4.56
N GLY A 277 -17.32 -6.53 3.80
CA GLY A 277 -18.30 -6.90 2.79
C GLY A 277 -18.44 -5.81 1.72
N THR A 278 -19.67 -5.32 1.53
CA THR A 278 -20.04 -4.35 0.48
C THR A 278 -19.50 -2.94 0.77
N ASP A 279 -19.29 -2.60 2.05
CA ASP A 279 -18.83 -1.28 2.46
C ASP A 279 -17.41 -0.98 1.95
N ALA A 280 -16.61 -2.01 1.65
CA ALA A 280 -15.20 -1.87 1.28
C ALA A 280 -14.99 -1.54 -0.19
N GLY A 281 -14.05 -0.63 -0.44
CA GLY A 281 -13.63 -0.24 -1.77
C GLY A 281 -12.67 0.95 -1.74
N VAL A 282 -12.32 1.50 -2.90
CA VAL A 282 -11.19 2.42 -3.03
C VAL A 282 -11.48 3.83 -2.48
N PHE A 283 -12.74 4.25 -2.42
CA PHE A 283 -13.19 5.46 -1.75
C PHE A 283 -13.76 5.21 -0.35
N TYR A 284 -13.83 3.96 0.11
CA TYR A 284 -14.25 3.65 1.48
C TYR A 284 -13.35 4.36 2.49
N LEU A 285 -13.97 5.21 3.32
CA LEU A 285 -13.27 6.07 4.25
C LEU A 285 -13.69 5.80 5.69
N GLY A 286 -12.70 5.69 6.57
CA GLY A 286 -12.89 5.74 8.01
C GLY A 286 -12.20 6.95 8.63
N GLY A 287 -12.99 7.89 9.09
CA GLY A 287 -12.60 9.09 9.83
C GLY A 287 -13.20 9.13 11.23
N ASN A 288 -13.29 7.97 11.90
CA ASN A 288 -14.02 7.85 13.17
C ASN A 288 -13.16 7.47 14.39
N ARG A 289 -11.83 7.55 14.25
CA ARG A 289 -10.90 7.21 15.33
C ARG A 289 -9.85 8.29 15.49
N SER A 290 -9.36 8.45 16.71
CA SER A 290 -8.23 9.35 17.00
C SER A 290 -6.93 8.83 16.39
N ARG A 291 -5.95 9.71 16.23
CA ARG A 291 -4.58 9.37 15.77
C ARG A 291 -3.91 8.23 16.53
N SER A 292 -4.23 8.08 17.82
CA SER A 292 -3.67 7.06 18.71
C SER A 292 -4.31 5.68 18.56
N TYR A 293 -5.36 5.55 17.75
CA TYR A 293 -6.06 4.28 17.60
C TYR A 293 -5.24 3.30 16.78
N SER A 294 -5.04 2.10 17.33
CA SER A 294 -4.37 0.97 16.68
C SER A 294 -5.26 -0.26 16.74
N ARG A 295 -5.34 -1.03 15.65
CA ARG A 295 -6.14 -2.26 15.59
C ARG A 295 -5.49 -3.30 14.68
N THR A 296 -5.80 -4.57 14.89
CA THR A 296 -5.34 -5.70 14.06
C THR A 296 -5.85 -5.67 12.61
N GLY A 297 -6.83 -4.81 12.32
CA GLY A 297 -7.37 -4.56 10.98
C GLY A 297 -6.94 -3.23 10.37
N ILE A 298 -5.97 -2.54 10.98
CA ILE A 298 -5.43 -1.26 10.49
C ILE A 298 -3.92 -1.41 10.33
N GLY A 299 -3.47 -1.19 9.10
CA GLY A 299 -2.10 -1.16 8.64
C GLY A 299 -1.81 0.11 7.85
N PHE A 300 -0.87 0.02 6.90
CA PHE A 300 -0.45 1.11 6.05
C PHE A 300 0.45 0.61 4.91
N ARG A 301 0.74 1.50 3.96
CA ARG A 301 1.81 1.33 2.98
C ARG A 301 2.66 2.59 2.87
N SER A 302 3.94 2.40 2.61
CA SER A 302 4.88 3.50 2.34
C SER A 302 4.82 3.93 0.87
N ALA A 303 5.24 5.15 0.62
CA ALA A 303 5.49 5.71 -0.69
C ALA A 303 6.84 6.44 -0.68
N LEU A 304 7.34 6.80 -1.84
CA LEU A 304 8.61 7.48 -2.05
C LEU A 304 8.44 8.53 -3.14
N VAL A 305 8.79 9.78 -2.84
CA VAL A 305 8.92 10.83 -3.86
C VAL A 305 10.37 10.95 -4.29
N ARG A 306 10.61 10.99 -5.61
CA ARG A 306 11.93 11.22 -6.21
C ARG A 306 11.93 12.56 -6.94
N TYR A 307 12.93 13.37 -6.67
CA TYR A 307 13.11 14.67 -7.30
C TYR A 307 14.00 14.58 -8.55
N SER A 308 13.79 15.43 -9.55
CA SER A 308 14.73 15.58 -10.67
C SER A 308 15.92 16.42 -10.22
N GLY A 309 17.15 15.98 -10.52
CA GLY A 309 18.37 16.59 -10.02
C GLY A 309 18.56 18.05 -10.44
N ASP A 310 18.42 18.93 -9.44
CA ASP A 310 19.28 20.08 -9.10
C ASP A 310 19.02 20.37 -7.61
N SER A 311 19.62 19.60 -6.72
CA SER A 311 19.91 20.10 -5.37
C SER A 311 21.36 20.55 -5.38
N GLY A 312 21.58 21.81 -5.75
CA GLY A 312 22.81 22.49 -5.38
C GLY A 312 22.99 22.38 -3.87
N ASP A 313 24.22 22.08 -3.46
CA ASP A 313 24.72 21.92 -2.09
C ASP A 313 24.39 20.58 -1.40
N LEU A 314 25.09 19.52 -1.84
CA LEU A 314 25.52 18.42 -0.96
C LEU A 314 27.05 18.38 -0.85
N ASP A 315 27.70 19.55 -0.78
CA ASP A 315 29.02 19.65 -0.18
C ASP A 315 28.81 19.64 1.33
N HIS A 316 28.82 18.45 1.96
CA HIS A 316 29.21 18.20 3.37
C HIS A 316 28.83 16.77 3.80
N LEU A 317 29.28 15.73 3.08
CA LEU A 317 29.40 14.37 3.65
C LEU A 317 30.58 13.63 2.99
N ASP A 318 31.75 14.25 2.99
CA ASP A 318 33.02 13.51 2.88
C ASP A 318 33.44 13.07 4.28
N ASP A 319 32.89 11.94 4.73
CA ASP A 319 33.54 11.07 5.71
C ASP A 319 33.74 9.69 5.06
N ASP A 320 34.78 9.65 4.23
CA ASP A 320 35.66 8.53 3.88
C ASP A 320 35.14 7.07 4.02
N PRO A 321 34.81 6.38 2.91
CA PRO A 321 34.66 4.94 2.87
C PRO A 321 35.89 4.24 2.26
N THR A 322 37.11 4.57 2.65
CA THR A 322 38.29 3.76 2.29
C THR A 322 38.61 2.68 3.34
N SER A 323 37.74 1.69 3.46
CA SER A 323 38.19 0.29 3.54
C SER A 323 37.02 -0.63 3.25
N MET A 324 37.14 -1.46 2.21
CA MET A 324 36.57 -2.82 2.07
C MET A 324 36.79 -3.28 0.62
N SER A 325 38.06 -3.36 0.22
CA SER A 325 38.45 -4.21 -0.91
C SER A 325 38.42 -5.66 -0.42
N GLY A 326 37.25 -6.30 -0.50
CA GLY A 326 37.07 -7.71 -0.17
C GLY A 326 36.18 -8.36 -1.21
N THR A 327 36.76 -9.26 -2.01
CA THR A 327 36.01 -10.24 -2.80
C THR A 327 35.00 -10.94 -1.88
N PRO A 328 33.73 -11.20 -2.28
CA PRO A 328 32.76 -11.79 -1.39
C PRO A 328 33.25 -13.17 -0.95
N ASP A 329 33.68 -13.27 0.29
CA ASP A 329 34.07 -14.52 0.90
C ASP A 329 32.81 -15.39 1.02
N LYS A 330 32.88 -16.63 0.56
CA LYS A 330 31.80 -17.63 0.62
C LYS A 330 31.53 -17.99 2.09
N LYS A 331 30.91 -17.10 2.87
CA LYS A 331 30.38 -17.44 4.18
C LYS A 331 29.17 -18.35 4.00
N ALA A 332 29.20 -19.48 4.69
CA ALA A 332 28.19 -20.51 4.64
C ALA A 332 26.79 -19.93 4.83
N ARG A 333 25.93 -20.08 3.81
CA ARG A 333 24.48 -19.86 3.92
C ARG A 333 23.98 -20.65 5.12
N ARG A 334 23.39 -19.97 6.12
CA ARG A 334 22.69 -20.65 7.21
C ARG A 334 21.47 -21.33 6.61
N SER A 335 21.44 -22.65 6.63
CA SER A 335 20.25 -23.42 6.24
C SER A 335 19.13 -23.12 7.25
N PRO A 336 17.98 -22.60 6.81
CA PRO A 336 16.88 -22.30 7.72
C PRO A 336 16.19 -23.56 8.24
N SER A 337 15.53 -23.46 9.42
CA SER A 337 14.66 -24.52 9.94
C SER A 337 13.28 -24.48 9.27
N ALA A 338 12.62 -25.62 9.18
CA ALA A 338 11.35 -25.74 8.47
C ALA A 338 10.18 -24.93 9.07
N GLU A 339 10.16 -24.76 10.40
CA GLU A 339 9.19 -23.91 11.10
C GLU A 339 9.27 -22.44 10.66
N SER A 340 10.44 -21.96 10.21
CA SER A 340 10.63 -20.57 9.75
C SER A 340 10.16 -20.28 8.33
N LEU A 341 10.01 -21.32 7.50
CA LEU A 341 9.51 -21.22 6.12
C LEU A 341 7.99 -21.45 6.06
N LEU A 342 7.44 -22.23 7.01
CA LEU A 342 6.02 -22.60 7.09
C LEU A 342 5.24 -21.80 8.15
N GLY A 343 5.93 -21.09 9.06
CA GLY A 343 5.38 -20.12 10.01
C GLY A 343 6.23 -18.83 10.02
N LEU A 344 5.59 -17.67 9.98
CA LEU A 344 6.27 -16.36 9.94
C LEU A 344 6.99 -16.02 11.27
N PRO A 345 8.08 -15.23 11.28
CA PRO A 345 9.18 -15.12 10.31
C PRO A 345 10.56 -15.14 11.02
N THR A 346 11.48 -16.04 10.65
CA THR A 346 12.90 -15.93 11.07
C THR A 346 13.91 -15.95 9.92
N ILE A 347 13.43 -15.90 8.68
CA ILE A 347 14.26 -15.67 7.50
C ILE A 347 13.66 -14.50 6.74
N PHE A 348 14.38 -13.39 6.70
CA PHE A 348 13.99 -12.25 5.90
C PHE A 348 14.93 -12.17 4.70
N PRO A 349 14.41 -12.05 3.47
CA PRO A 349 15.26 -11.87 2.31
C PRO A 349 16.05 -10.57 2.45
N GLU A 350 17.38 -10.68 2.48
CA GLU A 350 18.29 -9.52 2.52
C GLU A 350 18.60 -9.02 1.10
N THR A 351 18.39 -9.86 0.10
CA THR A 351 18.57 -9.53 -1.32
C THR A 351 17.32 -9.82 -2.15
N LEU A 352 17.22 -9.20 -3.33
CA LEU A 352 16.18 -9.53 -4.31
C LEU A 352 16.18 -11.01 -4.69
N ALA A 353 17.36 -11.63 -4.80
CA ALA A 353 17.48 -13.05 -5.08
C ALA A 353 16.88 -13.91 -3.95
N ASP A 354 17.07 -13.51 -2.69
CA ASP A 354 16.47 -14.20 -1.55
C ASP A 354 14.95 -14.06 -1.52
N MET A 355 14.43 -12.90 -1.96
CA MET A 355 12.99 -12.66 -2.05
C MET A 355 12.35 -13.57 -3.12
N ILE A 356 12.97 -13.64 -4.30
CA ILE A 356 12.53 -14.52 -5.38
C ILE A 356 12.55 -15.98 -4.91
N ARG A 357 13.63 -16.42 -4.26
CA ARG A 357 13.74 -17.77 -3.66
C ARG A 357 12.65 -18.05 -2.64
N PHE A 358 12.38 -17.09 -1.77
CA PHE A 358 11.36 -17.21 -0.73
C PHE A 358 9.95 -17.37 -1.33
N VAL A 359 9.58 -16.51 -2.29
CA VAL A 359 8.29 -16.57 -2.98
C VAL A 359 8.14 -17.92 -3.70
N ILE A 360 9.15 -18.35 -4.46
CA ILE A 360 9.11 -19.64 -5.17
C ILE A 360 8.99 -20.80 -4.19
N ALA A 361 9.76 -20.81 -3.11
CA ALA A 361 9.72 -21.90 -2.12
C ALA A 361 8.35 -22.03 -1.47
N ARG A 362 7.73 -20.89 -1.15
CA ARG A 362 6.38 -20.85 -0.58
C ARG A 362 5.34 -21.37 -1.56
N GLU A 363 5.33 -20.85 -2.78
CA GLU A 363 4.33 -21.23 -3.80
C GLU A 363 4.45 -22.70 -4.20
N LEU A 364 5.67 -23.22 -4.34
CA LEU A 364 5.87 -24.66 -4.52
C LEU A 364 5.27 -25.43 -3.35
N THR A 365 5.54 -25.02 -2.11
CA THR A 365 4.97 -25.71 -0.94
C THR A 365 3.43 -25.70 -0.94
N GLU A 366 2.79 -24.60 -1.34
CA GLU A 366 1.34 -24.54 -1.53
C GLU A 366 0.84 -25.51 -2.61
N ILE A 367 1.53 -25.59 -3.76
CA ILE A 367 1.19 -26.52 -4.86
C ILE A 367 1.20 -27.97 -4.37
N TYR A 368 2.17 -28.36 -3.55
CA TYR A 368 2.30 -29.72 -3.04
C TYR A 368 1.47 -29.99 -1.77
N LYS A 369 0.64 -29.04 -1.29
CA LYS A 369 -0.24 -29.29 -0.13
C LYS A 369 -1.25 -30.41 -0.39
N SER A 370 -1.70 -30.59 -1.63
CA SER A 370 -2.68 -31.61 -2.03
C SER A 370 -2.06 -32.96 -2.40
N ALA A 371 -0.73 -33.07 -2.46
CA ALA A 371 -0.03 -34.30 -2.80
C ALA A 371 0.28 -35.12 -1.53
N GLU A 372 -0.32 -36.31 -1.41
CA GLU A 372 0.03 -37.24 -0.33
C GLU A 372 1.50 -37.70 -0.43
N GLY A 373 2.20 -37.75 0.71
CA GLY A 373 3.58 -38.25 0.79
C GLY A 373 4.69 -37.23 0.53
N VAL A 374 4.37 -35.95 0.30
CA VAL A 374 5.38 -34.90 0.13
C VAL A 374 5.82 -34.34 1.47
N ASP A 375 7.13 -34.44 1.75
CA ASP A 375 7.79 -33.77 2.86
C ASP A 375 7.91 -32.27 2.54
N ARG A 376 6.94 -31.50 3.04
CA ARG A 376 6.79 -30.06 2.79
C ARG A 376 7.97 -29.24 3.30
N GLU A 377 8.55 -29.67 4.43
CA GLU A 377 9.70 -29.02 5.04
C GLU A 377 10.93 -29.13 4.16
N LYS A 378 11.21 -30.36 3.71
CA LYS A 378 12.31 -30.65 2.81
C LYS A 378 12.14 -29.94 1.46
N LEU A 379 10.92 -29.83 0.96
CA LEU A 379 10.62 -29.14 -0.29
C LEU A 379 10.85 -27.62 -0.16
N ALA A 380 10.35 -26.99 0.89
CA ALA A 380 10.54 -25.57 1.14
C ALA A 380 12.04 -25.21 1.25
N ILE A 381 12.80 -26.02 2.00
CA ILE A 381 14.25 -25.84 2.16
C ILE A 381 14.98 -26.04 0.81
N ALA A 382 14.61 -27.08 0.06
CA ALA A 382 15.21 -27.36 -1.25
C ALA A 382 14.96 -26.21 -2.23
N ALA A 383 13.73 -25.72 -2.31
CA ALA A 383 13.38 -24.60 -3.18
C ALA A 383 14.08 -23.29 -2.76
N TYR A 384 14.17 -23.00 -1.46
CA TYR A 384 14.84 -21.79 -0.98
C TYR A 384 16.36 -21.80 -1.26
N THR A 385 16.99 -22.96 -1.13
CA THR A 385 18.43 -23.13 -1.31
C THR A 385 18.86 -23.38 -2.77
N ALA A 386 17.92 -23.67 -3.66
CA ALA A 386 18.13 -23.96 -5.07
C ALA A 386 18.96 -22.89 -5.80
N THR A 387 19.75 -23.33 -6.78
CA THR A 387 20.46 -22.46 -7.72
C THR A 387 19.48 -21.76 -8.67
N GLU A 388 19.91 -20.71 -9.36
CA GLU A 388 19.03 -19.98 -10.30
C GLU A 388 18.53 -20.87 -11.44
N ASP A 389 19.36 -21.78 -11.93
CA ASP A 389 18.98 -22.71 -13.00
C ASP A 389 17.96 -23.74 -12.51
N GLU A 390 18.16 -24.28 -11.30
CA GLU A 390 17.17 -25.16 -10.64
C GLU A 390 15.84 -24.44 -10.38
N LEU A 391 15.87 -23.15 -10.02
CA LEU A 391 14.66 -22.34 -9.85
C LEU A 391 13.94 -22.11 -11.18
N LYS A 392 14.67 -21.80 -12.26
CA LYS A 392 14.08 -21.65 -13.60
C LYS A 392 13.42 -22.95 -14.07
N GLU A 393 14.07 -24.08 -13.84
CA GLU A 393 13.53 -25.40 -14.18
C GLU A 393 12.30 -25.75 -13.33
N ALA A 394 12.35 -25.50 -12.02
CA ALA A 394 11.22 -25.70 -11.12
C ALA A 394 10.02 -24.82 -11.48
N VAL A 395 10.25 -23.55 -11.81
CA VAL A 395 9.22 -22.62 -12.30
C VAL A 395 8.60 -23.12 -13.60
N ALA A 396 9.40 -23.59 -14.55
CA ALA A 396 8.91 -24.14 -15.81
C ALA A 396 8.06 -25.41 -15.60
N LEU A 397 8.52 -26.34 -14.77
CA LEU A 397 7.80 -27.58 -14.44
C LEU A 397 6.51 -27.31 -13.66
N ALA A 398 6.55 -26.42 -12.69
CA ALA A 398 5.39 -26.04 -11.90
C ALA A 398 4.36 -25.26 -12.74
N SER A 399 4.80 -24.46 -13.72
CA SER A 399 3.91 -23.83 -14.70
C SER A 399 3.15 -24.86 -15.56
N ILE A 400 3.81 -25.97 -15.94
CA ILE A 400 3.18 -27.08 -16.67
C ILE A 400 2.16 -27.81 -15.77
N LEU A 401 2.53 -28.09 -14.51
CA LEU A 401 1.64 -28.72 -13.53
C LEU A 401 0.41 -27.85 -13.21
N ALA A 402 0.59 -26.53 -13.11
CA ALA A 402 -0.50 -25.57 -12.91
C ALA A 402 -1.49 -25.54 -14.09
N GLN A 403 -1.01 -25.74 -15.32
CA GLN A 403 -1.87 -25.86 -16.51
C GLN A 403 -2.68 -27.15 -16.52
N LEU A 404 -2.13 -28.25 -15.98
CA LEU A 404 -2.82 -29.55 -15.90
C LEU A 404 -3.90 -29.60 -14.82
N ASN A 405 -3.83 -28.74 -13.80
CA ASN A 405 -4.70 -28.79 -12.62
C ASN A 405 -5.73 -27.64 -12.56
N ILE A 406 -6.27 -27.26 -13.73
CA ILE A 406 -7.26 -26.20 -14.04
C ILE A 406 -8.09 -25.75 -12.81
N SER A 407 -7.58 -24.82 -11.98
CA SER A 407 -8.34 -23.97 -11.01
C SER A 407 -7.46 -23.09 -10.07
N THR A 408 -6.39 -22.44 -10.53
CA THR A 408 -5.62 -21.53 -9.65
C THR A 408 -5.04 -20.32 -10.39
N ASN A 409 -5.84 -19.24 -10.47
CA ASN A 409 -5.39 -17.95 -10.99
C ASN A 409 -4.19 -17.38 -10.22
N ALA A 410 -4.08 -17.64 -8.91
CA ALA A 410 -2.92 -17.27 -8.11
C ALA A 410 -1.61 -17.92 -8.62
N MET A 411 -1.65 -19.19 -9.07
CA MET A 411 -0.47 -19.88 -9.63
C MET A 411 0.00 -19.23 -10.93
N ARG A 412 -0.94 -18.95 -11.87
CA ARG A 412 -0.58 -18.30 -13.14
C ARG A 412 0.05 -16.93 -12.87
N GLN A 413 -0.43 -16.19 -11.87
CA GLN A 413 0.04 -14.85 -11.57
C GLN A 413 1.37 -14.83 -10.82
N ALA A 414 1.58 -15.74 -9.86
CA ALA A 414 2.88 -15.90 -9.22
C ALA A 414 3.96 -16.28 -10.24
N PHE A 415 3.64 -17.14 -11.22
CA PHE A 415 4.57 -17.46 -12.31
C PHE A 415 4.77 -16.33 -13.30
N GLU A 416 3.74 -15.57 -13.68
CA GLU A 416 3.93 -14.38 -14.53
C GLU A 416 4.74 -13.30 -13.80
N GLN A 417 4.52 -13.07 -12.51
CA GLN A 417 5.33 -12.14 -11.70
C GLN A 417 6.77 -12.64 -11.52
N THR A 418 6.97 -13.95 -11.32
CA THR A 418 8.32 -14.55 -11.23
C THR A 418 9.03 -14.51 -12.58
N LYS A 419 8.32 -14.76 -13.66
CA LYS A 419 8.81 -14.65 -15.03
C LYS A 419 9.17 -13.20 -15.33
N LEU A 420 8.31 -12.23 -14.99
CA LEU A 420 8.63 -10.79 -15.04
C LEU A 420 9.87 -10.49 -14.20
N ALA A 421 9.98 -10.97 -12.96
CA ALA A 421 11.16 -10.75 -12.12
C ALA A 421 12.45 -11.37 -12.69
N MET A 422 12.34 -12.48 -13.44
CA MET A 422 13.47 -13.15 -14.10
C MET A 422 13.80 -12.59 -15.49
N THR A 423 12.83 -12.05 -16.25
CA THR A 423 13.03 -11.47 -17.59
C THR A 423 13.17 -9.96 -17.57
N THR A 424 12.76 -9.28 -16.50
CA THR A 424 13.15 -7.90 -16.25
C THR A 424 14.64 -7.93 -15.95
N SER A 425 15.43 -7.70 -16.99
CA SER A 425 16.84 -7.35 -16.86
C SER A 425 16.88 -6.11 -15.98
N ILE A 426 17.12 -6.35 -14.69
CA ILE A 426 17.05 -5.35 -13.63
C ILE A 426 17.97 -4.22 -14.05
N THR A 427 17.41 -3.04 -14.31
CA THR A 427 18.23 -1.83 -14.38
C THR A 427 18.61 -1.52 -12.93
N ILE A 428 19.60 -2.24 -12.41
CA ILE A 428 20.23 -1.93 -11.12
C ILE A 428 21.01 -0.65 -11.38
N LYS A 429 20.40 0.51 -11.14
CA LYS A 429 21.20 1.71 -10.92
C LYS A 429 21.76 1.60 -9.50
N LYS A 430 23.02 1.17 -9.40
CA LYS A 430 23.86 1.61 -8.28
C LYS A 430 24.00 3.12 -8.43
N GLU A 431 23.56 3.89 -7.45
CA GLU A 431 24.13 5.23 -7.28
C GLU A 431 25.58 5.04 -6.86
N GLY A 432 26.48 5.72 -7.57
CA GLY A 432 27.93 5.59 -7.43
C GLY A 432 28.59 4.78 -8.54
N ASP A 433 28.65 5.36 -9.74
CA ASP A 433 29.78 5.24 -10.67
C ASP A 433 29.60 6.33 -11.74
N HIS A 434 30.17 7.51 -11.47
CA HIS A 434 30.47 8.50 -12.49
C HIS A 434 31.95 8.35 -12.84
N GLU A 435 32.23 7.89 -14.06
CA GLU A 435 33.44 8.32 -14.77
C GLU A 435 33.20 9.71 -15.37
#